data_AF-A0A4P5P6L2-F1
#
_entry.id   AF-A0A4P5P6L2-F1
#
_cell.length_a   1.000
_cell.length_b   1.000
_cell.length_c   1.000
_cell.angle_alpha   90.00
_cell.angle_beta   90.00
_cell.angle_gamma   90.00
#
_symmetry.space_group_name_H-M   'P 1'
#
loop_
_entity.id
_entity.type
_entity.pdbx_description
1 polymer ?
#
loop_
_entity_poly.entity_id
_entity_poly.type
_entity_poly.pdbx_seq_one_letter_code
_entity_poly.pdbx_strand_id
1 'polypeptide(L)'
;MKYIVILAIIVVPALWFRHQTFNKIADLIASLEELEIQLQAAVRSGDFSSLEMITQHSQEINRSYPFLAKFGDFKNVRREYLNHYDHFINQLNSVYKELEIQSRVNNLNK
;
A
#
# COMPACT_ATOMS: atom_id res chain seq x y z
N MET A 1 -3.23 -44.98 8.64
CA MET A 1 -2.00 -44.49 7.97
C MET A 1 -2.28 -43.75 6.65
N LYS A 2 -3.09 -44.25 5.70
CA LYS A 2 -3.34 -43.56 4.41
C LYS A 2 -3.92 -42.13 4.52
N TYR A 3 -4.81 -41.88 5.49
CA TYR A 3 -5.41 -40.54 5.70
C TYR A 3 -4.42 -39.48 6.24
N ILE A 4 -3.41 -39.89 7.01
CA ILE A 4 -2.40 -38.99 7.58
C ILE A 4 -1.49 -38.44 6.47
N VAL A 5 -1.17 -39.28 5.48
CA VAL A 5 -0.34 -38.89 4.33
C VAL A 5 -1.09 -37.91 3.43
N ILE A 6 -2.40 -38.12 3.19
CA ILE A 6 -3.22 -37.22 2.38
C ILE A 6 -3.41 -35.86 3.08
N LEU A 7 -3.62 -35.86 4.40
CA LEU A 7 -3.69 -34.63 5.20
C LEU A 7 -2.37 -33.85 5.13
N ALA A 8 -1.21 -34.51 5.23
CA ALA A 8 0.09 -33.83 5.14
C ALA A 8 0.32 -33.20 3.75
N ILE A 9 -0.09 -33.87 2.66
CA ILE A 9 0.10 -33.39 1.29
C ILE A 9 -0.80 -32.19 0.96
N ILE A 10 -1.97 -32.06 1.58
CA ILE A 10 -2.90 -30.95 1.30
C ILE A 10 -2.71 -29.80 2.30
N VAL A 11 -2.54 -30.11 3.59
CA VAL A 11 -2.48 -29.11 4.67
C VAL A 11 -1.14 -28.37 4.67
N VAL A 12 -0.02 -29.06 4.43
CA VAL A 12 1.31 -28.41 4.47
C VAL A 12 1.47 -27.38 3.34
N PRO A 13 1.12 -27.67 2.07
CA PRO A 13 1.16 -26.65 1.01
C PRO A 13 0.16 -25.52 1.23
N ALA A 14 -1.03 -25.81 1.77
CA ALA A 14 -2.01 -24.78 2.11
C ALA A 14 -1.49 -23.83 3.20
N LEU A 15 -0.85 -24.36 4.24
CA LEU A 15 -0.22 -23.55 5.30
C LEU A 15 0.98 -22.75 4.78
N TRP A 16 1.83 -23.36 3.94
CA TRP A 16 2.96 -22.66 3.33
C TRP A 16 2.49 -21.52 2.42
N PHE A 17 1.48 -21.77 1.58
CA PHE A 17 0.88 -20.76 0.72
C PHE A 17 0.24 -19.62 1.53
N ARG A 18 -0.46 -19.96 2.61
CA ARG A 18 -1.03 -18.99 3.55
C ARG A 18 0.07 -18.13 4.17
N HIS A 19 1.16 -18.72 4.65
CA HIS A 19 2.30 -18.00 5.22
C HIS A 19 2.95 -17.06 4.21
N GLN A 20 3.21 -17.53 2.98
CA GLN A 20 3.78 -16.70 1.92
C GLN A 20 2.88 -15.50 1.58
N THR A 21 1.56 -15.70 1.61
CA THR A 21 0.58 -14.63 1.36
C THR A 21 0.58 -13.60 2.49
N PHE A 22 0.68 -14.04 3.76
CA PHE A 22 0.84 -13.12 4.90
C PHE A 22 2.11 -12.27 4.77
N ASN A 23 3.25 -12.89 4.45
CA ASN A 23 4.51 -12.15 4.32
C ASN A 23 4.43 -11.11 3.19
N LYS A 24 3.87 -11.46 2.04
CA LYS A 24 3.65 -10.49 0.95
C LYS A 24 2.76 -9.33 1.36
N ILE A 25 1.73 -9.55 2.17
CA ILE A 25 0.87 -8.46 2.65
C ILE A 25 1.64 -7.57 3.63
N ALA A 26 2.40 -8.17 4.56
CA ALA A 26 3.22 -7.42 5.49
C ALA A 26 4.24 -6.55 4.75
N ASP A 27 4.88 -7.09 3.70
CA ASP A 27 5.80 -6.34 2.84
C ASP A 27 5.09 -5.18 2.14
N LEU A 28 3.88 -5.39 1.61
CA LEU A 28 3.09 -4.32 0.97
C LEU A 28 2.69 -3.22 1.96
N ILE A 29 2.32 -3.59 3.19
CA ILE A 29 2.00 -2.61 4.24
C ILE A 29 3.26 -1.83 4.62
N ALA A 30 4.39 -2.51 4.83
CA ALA A 30 5.66 -1.85 5.15
C ALA A 30 6.12 -0.90 4.03
N SER A 31 5.99 -1.30 2.77
CA SER A 31 6.27 -0.41 1.63
C SER A 31 5.36 0.83 1.62
N LEU A 32 4.10 0.68 2.01
CA LEU A 32 3.18 1.81 2.08
C LEU A 32 3.50 2.75 3.24
N GLU A 33 3.86 2.21 4.41
CA GLU A 33 4.35 3.00 5.54
C GLU A 33 5.62 3.78 5.18
N GLU A 34 6.53 3.18 4.42
CA GLU A 34 7.73 3.86 3.93
C GLU A 34 7.38 5.03 2.99
N LEU A 35 6.45 4.83 2.05
CA LEU A 35 5.96 5.90 1.18
C LEU A 35 5.28 7.02 1.98
N GLU A 36 4.55 6.69 3.04
CA GLU A 36 3.94 7.67 3.93
C GLU A 36 5.01 8.53 4.63
N ILE A 37 6.08 7.90 5.13
CA ILE A 37 7.21 8.62 5.73
C ILE A 37 7.89 9.54 4.71
N GLN A 38 8.11 9.06 3.48
CA GLN A 38 8.68 9.87 2.40
C GLN A 38 7.79 11.06 2.04
N LEU A 39 6.47 10.86 1.97
CA LEU A 39 5.51 11.92 1.72
C LEU A 39 5.52 12.96 2.84
N GLN A 40 5.51 12.53 4.11
CA GLN A 40 5.61 13.44 5.25
C GLN A 40 6.94 14.21 5.26
N ALA A 41 8.04 13.56 4.89
CA ALA A 41 9.33 14.22 4.75
C ALA A 41 9.31 15.31 3.66
N ALA A 42 8.74 15.00 2.49
CA ALA A 42 8.56 15.95 1.39
C ALA A 42 7.69 17.16 1.80
N VAL A 43 6.58 16.91 2.52
CA VAL A 43 5.73 17.97 3.06
C VAL A 43 6.48 18.87 4.05
N ARG A 44 7.28 18.27 4.94
CA ARG A 44 8.06 19.03 5.94
C ARG A 44 9.20 19.84 5.33
N SER A 45 9.88 19.29 4.32
CA SER A 45 10.96 19.99 3.63
C SER A 45 10.44 21.02 2.63
N GLY A 46 9.18 20.91 2.20
CA GLY A 46 8.64 21.67 1.08
C GLY A 46 9.21 21.26 -0.28
N ASP A 47 9.98 20.16 -0.33
CA ASP A 47 10.54 19.60 -1.55
C ASP A 47 9.62 18.50 -2.07
N PHE A 48 8.87 18.83 -3.12
CA PHE A 48 7.91 17.93 -3.76
C PHE A 48 8.45 17.29 -5.05
N SER A 49 9.77 17.35 -5.29
CA SER A 49 10.39 16.72 -6.46
C SER A 49 10.18 15.20 -6.51
N SER A 50 10.03 14.56 -5.34
CA SER A 50 9.78 13.12 -5.22
C SER A 50 8.29 12.74 -5.29
N LEU A 51 7.36 13.70 -5.35
CA LEU A 51 5.92 13.44 -5.23
C LEU A 51 5.38 12.57 -6.38
N GLU A 52 5.92 12.73 -7.60
CA GLU A 52 5.57 11.90 -8.74
C GLU A 52 6.04 10.45 -8.54
N MET A 53 7.25 10.25 -8.03
CA MET A 53 7.79 8.92 -7.72
C MET A 53 6.99 8.23 -6.63
N ILE A 54 6.64 8.96 -5.56
CA ILE A 54 5.80 8.49 -4.46
C ILE A 54 4.42 8.04 -5.01
N THR A 55 3.84 8.83 -5.91
CA THR A 55 2.56 8.52 -6.54
C THR A 55 2.66 7.25 -7.39
N GLN A 56 3.70 7.14 -8.23
CA GLN A 56 3.90 5.96 -9.08
C GLN A 56 4.08 4.68 -8.24
N HIS A 57 4.95 4.70 -7.22
CA HIS A 57 5.12 3.55 -6.32
C HIS A 57 3.82 3.17 -5.61
N SER A 58 3.02 4.15 -5.17
CA SER A 58 1.73 3.84 -4.53
C SER A 58 0.76 3.14 -5.49
N GLN A 59 0.78 3.49 -6.79
CA GLN A 59 -0.04 2.83 -7.79
C GLN A 59 0.45 1.40 -8.06
N GLU A 60 1.76 1.16 -8.03
CA GLU A 60 2.33 -0.18 -8.16
C GLU A 60 1.96 -1.10 -7.00
N ILE A 61 2.01 -0.58 -5.76
CA ILE A 61 1.54 -1.29 -4.56
C ILE A 61 0.06 -1.64 -4.72
N ASN A 62 -0.77 -0.70 -5.18
CA ASN A 62 -2.19 -0.95 -5.42
C ASN A 62 -2.45 -1.96 -6.54
N ARG A 63 -1.62 -2.01 -7.59
CA ARG A 63 -1.73 -3.05 -8.63
C ARG A 63 -1.44 -4.45 -8.10
N SER A 64 -0.75 -4.57 -6.96
CA SER A 64 -0.54 -5.85 -6.28
C SER A 64 -1.76 -6.29 -5.46
N TYR A 65 -2.73 -5.41 -5.21
CA TYR A 65 -3.94 -5.67 -4.45
C TYR A 65 -4.89 -6.76 -4.99
N PRO A 66 -5.11 -6.94 -6.31
CA PRO A 66 -5.96 -8.00 -6.85
C PRO A 66 -5.50 -9.41 -6.44
N PHE A 67 -4.22 -9.58 -6.07
CA PHE A 67 -3.73 -10.79 -5.44
C PHE A 67 -4.40 -11.03 -4.07
N LEU A 68 -4.55 -9.99 -3.25
CA LEU A 68 -5.14 -10.04 -1.91
C LEU A 68 -6.64 -10.28 -1.92
N ALA A 69 -7.35 -9.76 -2.92
CA ALA A 69 -8.80 -9.93 -3.05
C ALA A 69 -9.23 -11.39 -3.30
N LYS A 70 -8.34 -12.25 -3.82
CA LYS A 70 -8.63 -13.65 -4.14
C LYS A 70 -8.63 -14.59 -2.94
N PHE A 71 -8.06 -14.19 -1.81
CA PHE A 71 -7.92 -15.07 -0.64
C PHE A 71 -8.85 -14.64 0.48
N GLY A 72 -10.05 -15.24 0.52
CA GLY A 72 -11.12 -14.92 1.48
C GLY A 72 -10.71 -14.97 2.97
N ASP A 73 -9.73 -15.82 3.29
CA ASP A 73 -9.19 -15.99 4.66
C ASP A 73 -8.44 -14.75 5.18
N PHE A 74 -8.14 -13.77 4.32
CA PHE A 74 -7.35 -12.58 4.64
C PHE A 74 -8.20 -11.32 4.76
N LYS A 75 -9.52 -11.45 4.95
CA LYS A 75 -10.45 -10.31 5.00
C LYS A 75 -10.04 -9.21 5.98
N ASN A 76 -9.46 -9.56 7.14
CA ASN A 76 -9.01 -8.58 8.12
C ASN A 76 -7.76 -7.84 7.66
N VAL A 77 -6.73 -8.57 7.21
CA VAL A 77 -5.49 -7.96 6.71
C VAL A 77 -5.74 -7.13 5.46
N ARG A 78 -6.63 -7.60 4.57
CA ARG A 78 -7.07 -6.84 3.40
C ARG A 78 -7.72 -5.51 3.79
N ARG A 79 -8.53 -5.51 4.85
CA ARG A 79 -9.20 -4.30 5.36
C ARG A 79 -8.18 -3.33 5.94
N GLU A 80 -7.21 -3.84 6.69
CA GLU A 80 -6.11 -3.06 7.24
C GLU A 80 -5.30 -2.41 6.13
N TYR A 81 -4.83 -3.19 5.14
CA TYR A 81 -4.16 -2.66 3.95
C TYR A 81 -4.98 -1.57 3.26
N LEU A 82 -6.28 -1.80 3.04
CA LEU A 82 -7.16 -0.79 2.42
C LEU A 82 -7.24 0.48 3.26
N ASN A 83 -7.38 0.38 4.58
CA ASN A 83 -7.44 1.54 5.46
C ASN A 83 -6.15 2.36 5.38
N HIS A 84 -4.98 1.70 5.40
CA HIS A 84 -3.69 2.38 5.26
C HIS A 84 -3.56 3.03 3.87
N TYR A 85 -3.91 2.30 2.80
CA TYR A 85 -3.85 2.83 1.44
C TYR A 85 -4.77 4.03 1.24
N ASP A 86 -6.02 3.95 1.70
CA ASP A 86 -6.98 5.05 1.63
C ASP A 86 -6.49 6.26 2.44
N HIS A 87 -5.90 6.03 3.61
CA HIS A 87 -5.29 7.10 4.41
C HIS A 87 -4.15 7.80 3.65
N PHE A 88 -3.23 7.02 3.09
CA PHE A 88 -2.11 7.52 2.31
C PHE A 88 -2.57 8.33 1.09
N ILE A 89 -3.54 7.83 0.31
CA ILE A 89 -4.09 8.54 -0.84
C ILE A 89 -4.77 9.85 -0.44
N ASN A 90 -5.46 9.88 0.70
CA ASN A 90 -6.05 11.12 1.21
C ASN A 90 -4.99 12.16 1.57
N GLN A 91 -3.88 11.75 2.19
CA GLN A 91 -2.75 12.65 2.47
C GLN A 91 -2.14 13.18 1.16
N LEU A 92 -1.85 12.28 0.21
CA LEU A 92 -1.28 12.62 -1.09
C LEU A 92 -2.14 13.62 -1.87
N ASN A 93 -3.46 13.40 -1.91
CA ASN A 93 -4.41 14.32 -2.54
C ASN A 93 -4.45 15.69 -1.85
N SER A 94 -4.32 15.74 -0.52
CA SER A 94 -4.22 17.00 0.21
C SER A 94 -2.99 17.81 -0.21
N VAL A 95 -1.85 17.14 -0.35
CA VAL A 95 -0.59 17.77 -0.81
C VAL A 95 -0.75 18.33 -2.23
N TYR A 96 -1.31 17.55 -3.16
CA TYR A 96 -1.57 18.03 -4.52
C TYR A 96 -2.48 19.25 -4.55
N LYS A 97 -3.51 19.28 -3.70
CA LYS A 97 -4.43 20.42 -3.60
C LYS A 97 -3.74 21.67 -3.07
N GLU A 98 -2.87 21.53 -2.07
CA GLU A 98 -2.09 22.66 -1.55
C GLU A 98 -1.14 23.23 -2.61
N LEU A 99 -0.44 22.37 -3.36
CA LEU A 99 0.42 22.78 -4.46
C LEU A 99 -0.34 23.52 -5.57
N GLU A 100 -1.54 23.04 -5.90
CA GLU A 100 -2.41 23.71 -6.86
C GLU A 100 -2.82 25.10 -6.37
N ILE A 101 -3.21 25.24 -5.10
CA ILE A 101 -3.56 26.53 -4.50
C ILE A 101 -2.38 27.49 -4.52
N GLN A 102 -1.18 27.04 -4.14
CA GLN A 102 0.04 27.86 -4.17
C GLN A 102 0.35 28.35 -5.58
N SER A 103 0.25 27.47 -6.58
CA SER A 103 0.43 27.83 -7.99
C SER A 103 -0.57 28.89 -8.46
N ARG A 104 -1.85 28.73 -8.11
CA ARG A 104 -2.90 29.71 -8.44
C ARG A 104 -2.64 31.07 -7.79
N VAL A 105 -2.26 31.11 -6.51
CA VAL A 105 -1.92 32.37 -5.81
C VAL A 105 -0.72 33.05 -6.46
N ASN A 106 0.33 32.30 -6.80
CA ASN A 106 1.51 32.84 -7.47
C ASN A 106 1.21 33.41 -8.86
N ASN A 107 0.26 32.82 -9.58
CA ASN A 107 -0.18 33.34 -10.89
C ASN A 107 -1.06 34.59 -10.78
N LEU A 108 -1.78 34.78 -9.67
CA LEU A 108 -2.58 35.99 -9.43
C LEU A 108 -1.73 37.19 -8.98
N ASN A 109 -0.58 36.93 -8.37
CA ASN A 109 0.37 37.95 -7.88
C ASN A 109 1.43 38.36 -8.92
N LYS A 110 1.37 37.81 -10.14
CA LYS A 110 2.20 38.19 -11.30
C LYS A 110 1.42 39.10 -12.23
#